data_AF-A0A8X6SGK7-F1
#
_entry.id   AF-A0A8X6SGK7-F1
#
_cell.length_a   1.000
_cell.length_b   1.000
_cell.length_c   1.000
_cell.angle_alpha   90.00
_cell.angle_beta   90.00
_cell.angle_gamma   90.00
#
_symmetry.space_group_name_H-M   'P 1'
#
loop_
_entity.id
_entity.type
_entity.pdbx_description
1 polymer ?
#
loop_
_entity_poly.entity_id
_entity_poly.type
_entity_poly.pdbx_seq_one_letter_code
_entity_poly.pdbx_strand_id
1 'polypeptide(L)'
;MFMAYIILLCISKFISSTARVGNTLITFRCVDAKDKSFALGVFGSILAMFAFIPYPLIYGALTDSTCLVWEESCNKTGNCWLYDSDKFRYYLHGMSILLISIGICFDIIVFFLSDRLTNFYGEDDEDKPTEDRLARWIKDEEEEDIIFTKISKQDPVVEMNPVL
;
A
#
# COMPACT_ATOMS: atom_id res chain seq x y z
N MET A 1 -21.73 -1.11 -29.72
CA MET A 1 -22.05 -1.23 -28.27
C MET A 1 -20.87 -1.77 -27.47
N PHE A 2 -20.22 -2.84 -27.93
CA PHE A 2 -18.99 -3.37 -27.30
C PHE A 2 -17.84 -2.34 -27.19
N MET A 3 -17.53 -1.60 -28.26
CA MET A 3 -16.43 -0.60 -28.21
C MET A 3 -16.66 0.51 -27.19
N ALA A 4 -17.90 1.01 -27.07
CA ALA A 4 -18.25 2.03 -26.09
C ALA A 4 -18.06 1.50 -24.65
N TYR A 5 -18.47 0.25 -24.40
CA TYR A 5 -18.27 -0.41 -23.12
C TYR A 5 -16.78 -0.57 -22.77
N ILE A 6 -15.94 -0.99 -23.72
CA ILE A 6 -14.49 -1.08 -23.51
C ILE A 6 -13.87 0.28 -23.19
N ILE A 7 -14.24 1.34 -23.92
CA ILE A 7 -13.73 2.70 -23.67
C ILE A 7 -14.12 3.16 -22.25
N LEU A 8 -15.39 2.98 -21.85
CA LEU A 8 -15.87 3.33 -20.52
C LEU A 8 -15.14 2.54 -19.42
N LEU A 9 -14.90 1.24 -19.64
CA LEU A 9 -14.12 0.42 -18.72
C LEU A 9 -12.69 0.94 -18.59
N CYS A 10 -12.01 1.25 -19.70
CA CYS A 10 -10.65 1.78 -19.67
C CYS A 10 -10.56 3.09 -18.86
N ILE A 11 -11.48 4.03 -19.11
CA ILE A 11 -11.52 5.30 -18.39
C ILE A 11 -11.79 5.07 -16.89
N SER A 12 -12.76 4.24 -16.54
CA SER A 12 -13.07 3.94 -15.13
C SER A 12 -11.90 3.28 -14.40
N LYS A 13 -11.19 2.34 -15.05
CA LYS A 13 -10.01 1.69 -14.48
C LYS A 13 -8.83 2.65 -14.35
N PHE A 14 -8.66 3.57 -15.29
CA PHE A 14 -7.67 4.63 -15.20
C PHE A 14 -7.90 5.51 -13.97
N ILE A 15 -9.13 6.04 -13.82
CA ILE A 15 -9.52 6.85 -12.65
C ILE A 15 -9.33 6.08 -11.35
N SER A 16 -9.77 4.81 -11.30
CA SER A 16 -9.62 3.94 -10.12
C SER A 16 -8.15 3.68 -9.78
N SER A 17 -7.26 3.64 -10.77
CA SER A 17 -5.82 3.48 -10.53
C SER A 17 -5.23 4.71 -9.85
N THR A 18 -5.56 5.90 -10.34
CA THR A 18 -5.11 7.17 -9.74
C THR A 18 -5.63 7.36 -8.33
N ALA A 19 -6.91 7.03 -8.07
CA ALA A 19 -7.50 7.09 -6.73
C ALA A 19 -6.75 6.20 -5.72
N ARG A 20 -6.38 4.97 -6.12
CA ARG A 20 -5.61 4.06 -5.26
C ARG A 20 -4.24 4.62 -4.88
N VAL A 21 -3.58 5.34 -5.78
CA VAL A 21 -2.33 6.04 -5.48
C VAL A 21 -2.57 7.12 -4.42
N GLY A 22 -3.61 7.93 -4.57
CA GLY A 22 -4.01 8.95 -3.58
C GLY A 22 -4.24 8.34 -2.18
N ASN A 23 -5.02 7.27 -2.09
CA ASN A 23 -5.29 6.59 -0.82
C ASN A 23 -4.02 6.04 -0.15
N THR A 24 -3.09 5.53 -0.96
CA THR A 24 -1.79 5.05 -0.46
C THR A 24 -0.94 6.20 0.07
N LEU A 25 -0.93 7.35 -0.61
CA LEU A 25 -0.21 8.55 -0.17
C LEU A 25 -0.75 9.07 1.18
N ILE A 26 -2.07 9.16 1.33
CA ILE A 26 -2.70 9.56 2.58
C ILE A 26 -2.29 8.61 3.72
N THR A 27 -2.33 7.31 3.47
CA THR A 27 -1.91 6.30 4.45
C THR A 27 -0.45 6.51 4.91
N PHE A 28 0.47 6.87 3.99
CA PHE A 28 1.85 7.17 4.35
C PHE A 28 2.05 8.48 5.09
N ARG A 29 1.13 9.43 4.99
CA ARG A 29 1.16 10.68 5.75
C ARG A 29 0.63 10.49 7.17
N CYS A 30 -0.20 9.47 7.39
CA CYS A 30 -0.75 9.15 8.71
C CYS A 30 0.15 8.25 9.58
N VAL A 31 1.27 7.75 9.05
CA VAL A 31 2.14 6.79 9.75
C VAL A 31 3.57 7.30 9.82
N ASP A 32 4.17 7.20 11.01
CA ASP A 32 5.57 7.56 11.27
C ASP A 32 6.55 6.79 10.38
N ALA A 33 7.66 7.44 10.00
CA ALA A 33 8.63 6.90 9.06
C ALA A 33 9.21 5.52 9.47
N LYS A 34 9.28 5.24 10.77
CA LYS A 34 9.79 3.98 11.32
C LYS A 34 8.82 2.81 11.16
N ASP A 35 7.51 3.08 11.12
CA ASP A 35 6.47 2.05 11.19
C ASP A 35 5.74 1.80 9.84
N LYS A 36 6.13 2.53 8.78
CA LYS A 36 5.51 2.42 7.44
C LYS A 36 5.49 1.00 6.89
N SER A 37 6.61 0.28 6.95
CA SER A 37 6.71 -1.09 6.42
C SER A 37 5.87 -2.08 7.24
N PHE A 38 5.79 -1.88 8.56
CA PHE A 38 4.94 -2.70 9.43
C PHE A 38 3.46 -2.46 9.13
N ALA A 39 3.03 -1.20 9.05
CA ALA A 39 1.65 -0.82 8.74
C ALA A 39 1.19 -1.37 7.37
N LEU A 40 2.03 -1.24 6.33
CA LEU A 40 1.76 -1.83 5.01
C LEU A 40 1.64 -3.36 5.07
N GLY A 41 2.50 -4.02 5.85
CA GLY A 41 2.45 -5.46 6.04
C GLY A 41 1.12 -5.90 6.65
N VAL A 42 0.71 -5.24 7.74
CA VAL A 42 -0.58 -5.51 8.41
C VAL A 42 -1.76 -5.23 7.49
N PHE A 43 -1.77 -4.09 6.79
CA PHE A 43 -2.80 -3.75 5.82
C PHE A 43 -2.91 -4.82 4.71
N GLY A 44 -1.77 -5.25 4.16
CA GLY A 44 -1.70 -6.31 3.17
C GLY A 44 -2.20 -7.65 3.71
N SER A 45 -1.88 -8.01 4.95
CA SER A 45 -2.39 -9.23 5.60
C SER A 45 -3.91 -9.21 5.76
N ILE A 46 -4.48 -8.09 6.20
CA ILE A 46 -5.94 -7.91 6.33
C ILE A 46 -6.61 -8.03 4.96
N LEU A 47 -6.09 -7.35 3.94
CA LEU A 47 -6.61 -7.46 2.57
C LEU A 47 -6.52 -8.91 2.06
N ALA A 48 -5.45 -9.62 2.35
CA ALA A 48 -5.32 -11.02 1.93
C ALA A 48 -6.39 -11.91 2.55
N MET A 49 -6.63 -11.78 3.86
CA MET A 49 -7.62 -12.60 4.54
C MET A 49 -9.06 -12.24 4.15
N PHE A 50 -9.37 -10.95 4.07
CA PHE A 50 -10.76 -10.47 3.94
C PHE A 50 -11.16 -10.00 2.54
N ALA A 51 -10.22 -9.80 1.62
CA ALA A 51 -10.55 -9.44 0.25
C ALA A 51 -10.14 -10.55 -0.72
N PHE A 52 -8.89 -11.02 -0.70
CA PHE A 52 -8.41 -11.97 -1.72
C PHE A 52 -9.00 -13.38 -1.61
N ILE A 53 -9.38 -13.85 -0.42
CA ILE A 53 -10.06 -15.14 -0.25
C ILE A 53 -11.55 -15.05 -0.64
N PRO A 54 -12.36 -14.11 -0.14
CA PRO A 54 -13.78 -14.06 -0.49
C PRO A 54 -14.04 -13.55 -1.91
N TYR A 55 -13.14 -12.75 -2.50
CA TYR A 55 -13.31 -12.26 -3.87
C TYR A 55 -13.51 -13.41 -4.89
N PRO A 56 -12.60 -14.37 -5.08
CA PRO A 56 -12.81 -15.47 -6.03
C PRO A 56 -13.98 -16.37 -5.64
N LEU A 57 -14.29 -16.53 -4.36
CA LEU A 57 -15.44 -17.34 -3.92
C LEU A 57 -16.77 -16.70 -4.33
N ILE A 58 -16.94 -15.41 -4.07
CA ILE A 58 -18.17 -14.66 -4.43
C ILE A 58 -18.32 -14.59 -5.95
N TYR A 59 -17.24 -14.22 -6.65
CA TYR A 59 -17.27 -14.11 -8.12
C TYR A 59 -17.39 -15.47 -8.82
N GLY A 60 -16.87 -16.54 -8.22
CA GLY A 60 -17.11 -17.91 -8.66
C GLY A 60 -18.58 -18.30 -8.53
N ALA A 61 -19.18 -18.11 -7.34
CA ALA A 61 -20.60 -18.39 -7.12
C ALA A 61 -21.53 -17.55 -8.02
N LEU A 62 -21.19 -16.28 -8.27
CA LEU A 62 -21.91 -15.43 -9.22
C LEU A 62 -21.84 -15.99 -10.64
N THR A 63 -20.67 -16.47 -11.05
CA THR A 63 -20.47 -17.09 -12.38
C THR A 63 -21.34 -18.35 -12.50
N ASP A 64 -21.27 -19.24 -11.49
CA ASP A 64 -22.06 -20.47 -11.45
C ASP A 64 -23.57 -20.21 -11.48
N SER A 65 -24.04 -19.13 -10.86
CA SER A 65 -25.48 -18.75 -10.85
C SER A 65 -26.03 -18.38 -12.22
N THR A 66 -25.16 -18.06 -13.18
CA THR A 66 -25.55 -17.70 -14.56
C THR A 66 -25.44 -18.86 -15.54
N CYS A 67 -25.12 -20.06 -15.03
CA CYS A 67 -25.04 -21.26 -15.84
C CYS A 67 -26.41 -21.65 -16.41
N LEU A 68 -26.45 -21.87 -17.72
CA LEU A 68 -27.63 -22.39 -18.43
C LEU A 68 -27.55 -23.91 -18.62
N VAL A 69 -26.35 -24.44 -18.87
CA VAL A 69 -26.12 -25.87 -19.15
C VAL A 69 -24.88 -26.36 -18.40
N TRP A 70 -25.10 -27.23 -17.42
CA TRP A 70 -24.05 -27.91 -16.66
C TRP A 70 -23.51 -29.12 -17.44
N GLU A 71 -22.20 -29.33 -17.38
CA GLU A 71 -21.60 -30.59 -17.82
C GLU A 71 -22.00 -31.71 -16.86
N GLU A 72 -22.45 -32.85 -17.39
CA GLU A 72 -22.57 -34.07 -16.62
C GLU A 72 -21.71 -35.16 -17.22
N SER A 73 -20.73 -35.64 -16.45
CA SER A 73 -19.87 -36.75 -16.84
C SER A 73 -19.85 -37.78 -15.72
N CYS A 74 -20.13 -39.03 -16.07
CA CYS A 74 -20.20 -40.15 -15.12
C CYS A 74 -21.06 -39.84 -13.87
N ASN A 75 -22.24 -39.24 -14.08
CA ASN A 75 -23.20 -38.88 -13.01
C ASN A 75 -22.66 -37.86 -11.99
N LYS A 76 -21.68 -37.04 -12.37
CA LYS A 76 -21.15 -35.91 -11.59
C LYS A 76 -21.28 -34.63 -12.40
N THR A 77 -21.68 -33.55 -11.74
CA THR A 77 -21.71 -32.20 -12.30
C THR A 77 -20.29 -31.64 -12.41
N GLY A 78 -19.90 -31.29 -13.64
CA GLY A 78 -18.62 -30.67 -13.97
C GLY A 78 -18.75 -29.15 -14.16
N ASN A 79 -17.98 -28.59 -15.09
CA ASN A 79 -18.00 -27.16 -15.37
C ASN A 79 -19.25 -26.78 -16.19
N CYS A 80 -19.64 -25.50 -16.16
CA CYS A 80 -20.71 -25.03 -17.02
C CYS A 80 -20.21 -24.77 -18.45
N TRP A 81 -20.98 -25.24 -19.45
CA TRP A 81 -20.65 -25.07 -20.88
C TRP A 81 -21.14 -23.74 -21.45
N LEU A 82 -22.30 -23.27 -20.99
CA LEU A 82 -22.96 -22.10 -21.54
C LEU A 82 -23.49 -21.21 -20.42
N TYR A 83 -23.03 -19.96 -20.43
CA TYR A 83 -23.46 -18.93 -19.48
C TYR A 83 -24.37 -17.90 -20.17
N ASP A 84 -25.36 -17.40 -19.43
CA ASP A 84 -26.18 -16.27 -19.87
C ASP A 84 -25.35 -14.98 -19.84
N SER A 85 -25.01 -14.47 -21.02
CA SER A 85 -24.12 -13.30 -21.16
C SER A 85 -24.70 -12.02 -20.58
N ASP A 86 -26.02 -11.84 -20.57
CA ASP A 86 -26.65 -10.62 -20.07
C ASP A 86 -26.70 -10.63 -18.55
N LYS A 87 -27.18 -11.74 -17.95
CA LYS A 87 -27.15 -11.89 -16.48
C LYS A 87 -25.74 -11.84 -15.93
N PHE A 88 -24.79 -12.48 -16.61
CA PHE A 88 -23.38 -12.47 -16.23
C PHE A 88 -22.82 -11.06 -16.11
N ARG A 89 -23.08 -10.19 -17.10
CA ARG A 89 -22.65 -8.79 -17.06
C ARG A 89 -23.28 -8.03 -15.89
N TYR A 90 -24.59 -8.17 -15.69
CA TYR A 90 -25.28 -7.46 -14.61
C TYR A 90 -24.81 -7.90 -13.23
N TYR A 91 -24.57 -9.21 -13.03
CA TYR A 91 -24.09 -9.74 -11.76
C TYR A 91 -22.65 -9.33 -11.49
N LEU A 92 -21.74 -9.46 -12.47
CA LEU A 92 -20.36 -9.04 -12.30
C LEU A 92 -20.23 -7.54 -12.01
N HIS A 93 -20.88 -6.69 -12.81
CA HIS A 93 -20.81 -5.25 -12.65
C HIS A 93 -21.62 -4.75 -11.47
N GLY A 94 -22.82 -5.30 -11.24
CA GLY A 94 -23.66 -4.93 -10.10
C GLY A 94 -22.95 -5.17 -8.78
N MET A 95 -22.33 -6.34 -8.61
CA MET A 95 -21.58 -6.65 -7.39
C MET A 95 -20.31 -5.82 -7.26
N SER A 96 -19.61 -5.57 -8.38
CA SER A 96 -18.47 -4.63 -8.38
C SER A 96 -18.88 -3.23 -7.94
N ILE A 97 -19.97 -2.69 -8.49
CA ILE A 97 -20.48 -1.34 -8.17
C ILE A 97 -20.90 -1.27 -6.71
N LEU A 98 -21.56 -2.31 -6.18
CA LEU A 98 -21.94 -2.36 -4.77
C LEU A 98 -20.71 -2.28 -3.87
N LEU A 99 -19.70 -3.14 -4.08
CA LEU A 99 -18.47 -3.15 -3.28
C LEU A 99 -17.70 -1.82 -3.40
N ILE A 100 -17.62 -1.27 -4.61
CA ILE A 100 -16.96 0.03 -4.85
C ILE A 100 -17.73 1.15 -4.16
N SER A 101 -19.06 1.16 -4.18
CA SER A 101 -19.86 2.19 -3.52
C SER A 101 -19.63 2.22 -2.01
N ILE A 102 -19.49 1.04 -1.39
CA ILE A 102 -19.12 0.92 0.03
C ILE A 102 -17.72 1.52 0.26
N GLY A 103 -16.76 1.21 -0.61
CA GLY A 103 -15.41 1.81 -0.57
C GLY A 103 -15.44 3.34 -0.69
N ILE A 104 -16.21 3.87 -1.64
CA ILE A 104 -16.38 5.32 -1.84
C ILE A 104 -17.01 5.97 -0.59
N CYS A 105 -17.97 5.31 0.07
CA CYS A 105 -18.50 5.81 1.34
C CYS A 105 -17.41 5.93 2.41
N PHE A 106 -16.52 4.94 2.53
CA PHE A 106 -15.38 5.03 3.43
C PHE A 106 -14.40 6.13 3.02
N ASP A 107 -14.09 6.27 1.74
CA ASP A 107 -13.22 7.33 1.23
C ASP A 107 -13.81 8.72 1.54
N ILE A 108 -15.12 8.90 1.39
CA ILE A 108 -15.83 10.14 1.74
C ILE A 108 -15.73 10.41 3.24
N ILE A 109 -15.90 9.39 4.09
CA ILE A 109 -15.73 9.52 5.55
C ILE A 109 -14.31 9.95 5.88
N VAL A 110 -13.30 9.32 5.27
CA VAL A 110 -11.89 9.67 5.44
C VAL A 110 -11.64 11.10 4.98
N PHE A 111 -12.22 11.53 3.85
CA PHE A 111 -12.10 12.89 3.35
C PHE A 111 -12.64 13.92 4.35
N PHE A 112 -13.86 13.71 4.88
CA PHE A 112 -14.43 14.60 5.90
C PHE A 112 -13.65 14.57 7.22
N LEU A 113 -13.09 13.42 7.61
CA LEU A 113 -12.26 13.30 8.80
C LEU A 113 -10.87 13.92 8.60
N SER A 114 -10.34 13.90 7.38
CA SER A 114 -9.05 14.51 7.03
C SER A 114 -9.05 16.01 7.31
N ASP A 115 -10.12 16.73 6.93
CA ASP A 115 -10.26 18.15 7.25
C ASP A 115 -10.20 18.40 8.76
N ARG A 116 -10.76 17.49 9.57
CA ARG A 116 -10.71 17.56 11.05
C ARG A 116 -9.31 17.23 11.60
N LEU A 117 -8.55 16.36 10.95
CA LEU A 117 -7.17 15.99 11.32
C LEU A 117 -6.13 17.01 10.85
N THR A 118 -6.44 17.86 9.88
CA THR A 118 -5.51 18.90 9.38
C THR A 118 -5.22 19.96 10.46
N ASN A 119 -6.08 20.07 11.48
CA ASN A 119 -5.86 20.88 12.69
C ASN A 119 -4.86 20.27 13.70
N PHE A 120 -4.17 19.16 13.39
CA PHE A 120 -3.02 18.69 14.17
C PHE A 120 -1.69 19.34 13.76
N TYR A 121 -1.63 20.01 12.60
CA TYR A 121 -0.54 20.92 12.28
C TYR A 121 -0.81 22.29 12.93
N GLY A 122 -1.04 22.29 14.26
CA GLY A 122 -0.71 23.46 15.04
C GLY A 122 0.75 23.82 14.77
N GLU A 123 1.05 25.11 14.70
CA GLU A 123 2.30 25.72 14.21
C GLU A 123 3.59 25.37 15.00
N ASP A 124 3.73 24.19 15.59
CA ASP A 124 4.73 23.91 16.63
C ASP A 124 5.68 22.73 16.38
N ASP A 125 5.80 22.15 15.18
CA ASP A 125 6.94 21.26 14.91
C ASP A 125 7.48 21.41 13.49
N GLU A 126 8.68 21.96 13.48
CA GLU A 126 9.47 22.42 12.36
C GLU A 126 9.67 21.35 11.27
N ASP A 127 9.62 21.85 10.04
CA ASP A 127 10.29 21.30 8.88
C ASP A 127 11.82 21.33 9.07
N LYS A 128 12.37 20.62 10.08
CA LYS A 128 13.80 20.38 10.23
C LYS A 128 14.18 18.90 10.41
N PRO A 129 13.90 18.01 9.44
CA PRO A 129 14.49 16.68 9.46
C PRO A 129 15.86 16.60 8.75
N THR A 130 16.40 17.73 8.26
CA THR A 130 17.66 17.79 7.50
C THR A 130 18.75 18.57 8.24
N GLU A 131 18.44 19.72 8.83
CA GLU A 131 19.43 20.53 9.56
C GLU A 131 19.96 19.82 10.81
N ASP A 132 19.08 19.22 11.63
CA ASP A 132 19.45 18.47 12.83
C ASP A 132 20.19 17.16 12.55
N ARG A 133 19.99 16.59 11.36
CA ARG A 133 20.75 15.43 10.90
C ARG A 133 22.12 15.88 10.39
N LEU A 134 22.20 16.89 9.53
CA LEU A 134 23.48 17.42 9.06
C LEU A 134 24.34 17.95 10.22
N ALA A 135 23.75 18.63 11.20
CA ALA A 135 24.45 19.12 12.39
C ALA A 135 24.98 17.96 13.26
N ARG A 136 24.24 16.85 13.37
CA ARG A 136 24.73 15.64 14.04
C ARG A 136 25.88 14.99 13.30
N TRP A 137 25.78 14.86 11.98
CA TRP A 137 26.84 14.24 11.16
C TRP A 137 28.12 15.07 11.16
N ILE A 138 28.01 16.41 11.04
CA ILE A 138 29.16 17.32 11.13
C ILE A 138 29.81 17.23 12.52
N LYS A 139 29.01 17.14 13.59
CA LYS A 139 29.53 17.01 14.95
C LYS A 139 30.26 15.68 15.15
N ASP A 140 29.71 14.59 14.63
CA ASP A 140 30.32 13.27 14.70
C ASP A 140 31.64 13.24 13.90
N GLU A 141 31.69 13.89 12.73
CA GLU A 141 32.89 14.01 11.88
C GLU A 141 33.98 14.88 12.54
N GLU A 142 33.59 16.00 13.19
CA GLU A 142 34.51 16.86 13.94
C GLU A 142 35.08 16.15 15.18
N GLU A 143 34.28 15.31 15.85
CA GLU A 143 34.72 14.54 17.02
C GLU A 143 35.70 13.41 16.63
N GLU A 144 35.49 12.76 15.48
CA GLU A 144 36.44 11.79 14.91
C GLU A 144 37.78 12.43 14.53
N ASP A 145 37.77 13.62 13.91
CA ASP A 145 38.98 14.36 13.55
C ASP A 145 39.79 14.79 14.79
N ILE A 146 39.10 15.20 15.86
CA ILE A 146 39.74 15.54 17.14
C ILE A 146 40.37 14.30 17.78
N ILE A 147 39.69 13.15 17.73
CA ILE A 147 40.24 11.88 18.24
C ILE A 147 41.47 11.47 17.42
N PHE A 148 41.42 11.53 16.09
CA PHE A 148 42.55 11.18 15.22
C PHE A 148 43.75 12.10 15.45
N THR A 149 43.51 13.40 15.66
CA THR A 149 44.55 14.39 15.99
C THR A 149 45.15 14.15 17.37
N LYS A 150 44.36 13.70 18.35
CA LYS A 150 44.86 13.30 19.68
C LYS A 150 45.67 12.01 19.61
N ILE A 151 45.23 11.03 18.83
CA ILE A 151 45.97 9.78 18.59
C ILE A 151 47.32 10.10 17.94
N SER A 152 47.35 10.92 16.90
CA SER A 152 48.60 11.34 16.23
C SER A 152 49.56 12.13 17.14
N LYS A 153 49.06 12.79 18.19
CA LYS A 153 49.90 13.49 19.19
C LYS A 153 50.33 12.62 20.37
N GLN A 154 49.71 11.46 20.55
CA GLN A 154 49.94 10.56 21.69
C GLN A 154 51.04 9.53 21.43
N ASP A 155 51.82 9.66 20.35
CA ASP A 155 53.05 8.90 20.09
C ASP A 155 54.31 9.66 20.57
N PRO A 156 54.75 9.53 21.83
CA PRO A 156 56.14 9.71 22.18
C PRO A 156 56.89 8.40 21.88
N VAL A 157 57.86 8.46 20.97
CA VAL A 157 59.10 7.66 20.94
C VAL A 157 58.97 6.24 21.52
N VAL A 158 58.71 5.24 20.66
CA VAL A 158 59.20 3.88 20.93
C VAL A 158 60.70 3.90 20.64
N GLU A 159 61.47 4.05 21.70
CA GLU A 159 62.92 3.86 21.72
C GLU A 159 63.21 2.41 21.31
N MET A 160 63.95 2.22 20.22
CA MET A 160 64.42 0.91 19.79
C MET A 160 65.72 0.60 20.54
N ASN A 161 65.71 -0.42 21.41
CA ASN A 161 66.91 -1.20 21.68
C ASN A 161 66.61 -2.63 22.22
N PRO A 162 67.50 -3.60 21.93
CA PRO A 162 67.23 -5.03 21.93
C PRO A 162 67.40 -5.68 23.30
N VAL A 163 66.76 -6.84 23.50
CA VAL A 163 67.06 -7.75 24.61
C VAL A 163 67.97 -8.86 24.08
N LEU A 164 69.24 -8.80 24.53
CA LEU A 164 70.34 -9.78 24.45
C LEU A 164 70.89 -10.19 23.07
#